data_AF-A0A1G9PJU8-F1
#
_entry.id   AF-A0A1G9PJU8-F1
#
_cell.length_a   1.000
_cell.length_b   1.000
_cell.length_c   1.000
_cell.angle_alpha   90.00
_cell.angle_beta   90.00
_cell.angle_gamma   90.00
#
_symmetry.space_group_name_H-M   'P 1'
#
loop_
_entity.id
_entity.type
_entity.pdbx_description
1 polymer ?
#
loop_
_entity_poly.entity_id
_entity_poly.type
_entity_poly.pdbx_seq_one_letter_code
_entity_poly.pdbx_strand_id
1 'polypeptide(L)'
;MFNFFGSDDEEDKTEESEQNSAEVEDDILQEEEDERSLFGRLKDGLKKSRRGFVDKLGSIFTGRSAIDEELYEELEETLIRADVGVQTTMDLISELKDYQKEEEIEEPEELYEVFQDRIREILQGGDDILVPWDGLEVLMVVGVNGSGKTTTIAKLANRYKNKGNEVLLAAGDTFRAGAIEQIETWGRRLGIDVISQQEGADAAAVAYDAVQAARSRETDLLIVDTAGRLHTQKNLMQELEKVRRVIGREAGEENVEVLLVLDATTGQNALHQAEKFDEAVDVDGIALTKLDGTASGGIVVAVRNELGLPIRFIGVGEQAADLQNFDPDSFVEALFTEED
;
A
#
# COMPACT_ATOMS: atom_id res chain seq x y z
N MET A 1 -68.51 16.36 13.48
CA MET A 1 -67.26 16.16 12.72
C MET A 1 -66.25 17.13 13.32
N PHE A 2 -65.01 16.68 13.54
CA PHE A 2 -63.84 17.41 14.07
C PHE A 2 -63.82 17.65 15.59
N ASN A 3 -62.70 17.53 16.30
CA ASN A 3 -61.41 16.83 16.14
C ASN A 3 -60.74 16.93 17.53
N PHE A 4 -60.11 15.88 18.04
CA PHE A 4 -59.24 15.96 19.23
C PHE A 4 -58.23 14.80 19.17
N PHE A 5 -57.10 15.02 18.50
CA PHE A 5 -55.84 14.27 18.62
C PHE A 5 -54.75 15.08 17.89
N GLY A 6 -53.61 15.31 18.54
CA GLY A 6 -52.41 15.90 17.94
C GLY A 6 -51.81 17.03 18.78
N SER A 7 -50.95 16.69 19.74
CA SER A 7 -49.98 17.64 20.34
C SER A 7 -48.71 16.98 20.90
N ASP A 8 -48.62 15.65 20.97
CA ASP A 8 -47.45 14.96 21.56
C ASP A 8 -46.45 14.45 20.50
N ASP A 9 -46.74 14.61 19.19
CA ASP A 9 -45.90 14.08 18.08
C ASP A 9 -44.91 15.11 17.48
N GLU A 10 -44.91 16.38 17.93
CA GLU A 10 -44.00 17.42 17.40
C GLU A 10 -42.77 17.68 18.28
N GLU A 11 -42.85 17.55 19.60
CA GLU A 11 -41.66 17.70 20.47
C GLU A 11 -40.66 16.55 20.27
N ASP A 12 -41.14 15.31 20.13
CA ASP A 12 -40.31 14.10 19.95
C ASP A 12 -39.52 14.11 18.63
N LYS A 13 -40.07 14.72 17.56
CA LYS A 13 -39.41 14.82 16.25
C LYS A 13 -38.34 15.90 16.18
N THR A 14 -38.40 16.89 17.06
CA THR A 14 -37.45 18.01 17.05
C THR A 14 -36.17 17.61 17.79
N GLU A 15 -36.29 16.90 18.91
CA GLU A 15 -35.15 16.33 19.65
C GLU A 15 -34.41 15.23 18.87
N GLU A 16 -35.13 14.35 18.15
CA GLU A 16 -34.52 13.34 17.26
C GLU A 16 -33.73 13.97 16.10
N SER A 17 -34.18 15.12 15.59
CA SER A 17 -33.52 15.82 14.49
C SER A 17 -32.25 16.57 14.91
N GLU A 18 -32.23 17.11 16.14
CA GLU A 18 -31.07 17.81 16.70
C GLU A 18 -29.99 16.83 17.18
N GLN A 19 -30.38 15.66 17.73
CA GLN A 19 -29.43 14.58 18.08
C GLN A 19 -28.75 13.99 16.84
N ASN A 20 -29.50 13.75 15.77
CA ASN A 20 -28.96 13.19 14.53
C ASN A 20 -28.04 14.19 13.79
N SER A 21 -28.25 15.51 13.96
CA SER A 21 -27.31 16.52 13.43
C SER A 21 -26.02 16.64 14.24
N ALA A 22 -26.08 16.47 15.56
CA ALA A 22 -24.91 16.56 16.43
C ALA A 22 -24.00 15.33 16.29
N GLU A 23 -24.57 14.13 16.12
CA GLU A 23 -23.80 12.90 15.86
C GLU A 23 -23.10 12.95 14.49
N VAL A 24 -23.77 13.47 13.45
CA VAL A 24 -23.16 13.65 12.12
C VAL A 24 -22.06 14.71 12.14
N GLU A 25 -22.21 15.80 12.89
CA GLU A 25 -21.14 16.79 13.06
C GLU A 25 -19.93 16.22 13.82
N ASP A 26 -20.15 15.44 14.89
CA ASP A 26 -19.06 14.81 15.66
C ASP A 26 -18.32 13.74 14.84
N ASP A 27 -19.02 12.96 14.01
CA ASP A 27 -18.41 11.97 13.11
C ASP A 27 -17.56 12.63 12.02
N ILE A 28 -18.06 13.71 11.39
CA ILE A 28 -17.29 14.48 10.38
C ILE A 28 -16.03 15.08 11.01
N LEU A 29 -16.14 15.63 12.23
CA LEU A 29 -14.99 16.21 12.93
C LEU A 29 -13.93 15.16 13.32
N GLN A 30 -14.36 13.94 13.68
CA GLN A 30 -13.44 12.83 13.95
C GLN A 30 -12.76 12.32 12.67
N GLU A 31 -13.50 12.18 11.57
CA GLU A 31 -12.91 11.81 10.27
C GLU A 31 -11.86 12.85 9.81
N GLU A 32 -12.16 14.15 9.93
CA GLU A 32 -11.18 15.20 9.61
C GLU A 32 -9.93 15.16 10.50
N GLU A 33 -10.07 14.87 11.80
CA GLU A 33 -8.93 14.74 12.71
C GLU A 33 -8.07 13.51 12.39
N ASP A 34 -8.70 12.38 12.05
CA ASP A 34 -8.03 11.15 11.66
C ASP A 34 -7.29 11.33 10.31
N GLU A 35 -7.92 11.94 9.31
CA GLU A 35 -7.28 12.26 8.03
C GLU A 35 -6.09 13.20 8.22
N ARG A 36 -6.24 14.27 9.00
CA ARG A 36 -5.11 15.16 9.34
C ARG A 36 -4.00 14.41 10.06
N SER A 37 -4.32 13.47 10.94
CA SER A 37 -3.31 12.64 11.61
C SER A 37 -2.60 11.69 10.64
N LEU A 38 -3.31 11.10 9.67
CA LEU A 38 -2.74 10.18 8.68
C LEU A 38 -1.84 10.92 7.70
N PHE A 39 -2.31 12.06 7.17
CA PHE A 39 -1.53 12.94 6.31
C PHE A 39 -0.28 13.47 7.01
N GLY A 40 -0.41 13.87 8.29
CA GLY A 40 0.75 14.28 9.11
C GLY A 40 1.82 13.17 9.22
N ARG A 41 1.40 11.92 9.47
CA ARG A 41 2.31 10.76 9.50
C ARG A 41 2.94 10.48 8.13
N LEU A 42 2.18 10.63 7.05
CA LEU A 42 2.67 10.47 5.69
C LEU A 42 3.75 11.52 5.38
N LYS A 43 3.47 12.80 5.67
CA LYS A 43 4.41 13.91 5.51
C LYS A 43 5.69 13.70 6.33
N ASP A 44 5.56 13.22 7.57
CA ASP A 44 6.70 12.88 8.43
C ASP A 44 7.52 11.71 7.91
N GLY A 45 6.85 10.65 7.44
CA GLY A 45 7.49 9.50 6.81
C GLY A 45 8.24 9.87 5.53
N LEU A 46 7.69 10.77 4.72
CA LEU A 46 8.33 11.21 3.48
C LEU A 46 9.40 12.29 3.70
N LYS A 47 9.62 12.79 4.92
CA LYS A 47 10.52 13.91 5.21
C LYS A 47 11.95 13.77 4.68
N LYS A 48 12.48 12.55 4.62
CA LYS A 48 13.81 12.31 4.04
C LYS A 48 13.78 12.39 2.51
N SER A 49 12.77 11.80 1.88
CA SER A 49 12.56 11.86 0.43
C SER A 49 12.33 13.29 -0.03
N ARG A 50 11.51 14.06 0.69
CA ARG A 50 11.27 15.49 0.43
C ARG A 50 12.58 16.27 0.38
N ARG A 51 13.36 16.23 1.48
CA ARG A 51 14.65 16.95 1.58
C ARG A 51 15.71 16.49 0.58
N GLY A 52 15.64 15.24 0.13
CA GLY A 52 16.66 14.66 -0.77
C GLY A 52 16.36 14.89 -2.25
N PHE A 53 15.10 14.70 -2.63
CA PHE A 53 14.61 14.65 -4.00
C PHE A 53 13.84 15.91 -4.40
N VAL A 54 12.86 16.32 -3.58
CA VAL A 54 11.92 17.40 -3.91
C VAL A 54 12.60 18.76 -3.85
N ASP A 55 13.44 19.01 -2.83
CA ASP A 55 14.22 20.26 -2.73
C ASP A 55 15.08 20.49 -3.98
N LYS A 56 15.65 19.41 -4.54
CA LYS A 56 16.45 19.49 -5.77
C LYS A 56 15.58 19.76 -6.99
N LEU A 57 14.45 19.07 -7.12
CA LEU A 57 13.50 19.32 -8.20
C LEU A 57 13.02 20.78 -8.16
N GLY A 58 12.55 21.26 -7.02
CA GLY A 58 12.12 22.65 -6.86
C GLY A 58 13.22 23.64 -7.28
N SER A 59 14.49 23.38 -6.93
CA SER A 59 15.61 24.24 -7.35
C SER A 59 15.90 24.24 -8.86
N ILE A 60 15.63 23.14 -9.56
CA ILE A 60 15.80 23.03 -11.01
C ILE A 60 14.78 23.92 -11.74
N PHE A 61 13.53 23.91 -11.27
CA PHE A 61 12.45 24.68 -11.89
C PHE A 61 12.46 26.15 -11.45
N THR A 62 12.59 26.46 -10.16
CA THR A 62 12.55 27.86 -9.66
C THR A 62 13.84 28.66 -9.87
N GLY A 63 14.97 28.00 -10.16
CA GLY A 63 16.27 28.63 -10.30
C GLY A 63 16.58 29.16 -11.71
N ARG A 64 15.69 28.90 -12.68
CA ARG A 64 15.92 29.14 -14.11
C ARG A 64 14.97 30.21 -14.65
N SER A 65 15.35 30.80 -15.78
CA SER A 65 14.57 31.84 -16.48
C SER A 65 13.95 31.37 -17.79
N ALA A 66 14.22 30.12 -18.17
CA ALA A 66 13.73 29.51 -19.40
C ALA A 66 13.78 27.99 -19.27
N ILE A 67 12.96 27.31 -20.07
CA ILE A 67 12.98 25.86 -20.24
C ILE A 67 13.98 25.53 -21.36
N ASP A 68 15.15 25.02 -20.99
CA ASP A 68 16.24 24.67 -21.90
C ASP A 68 16.67 23.20 -21.79
N GLU A 69 17.61 22.78 -22.64
CA GLU A 69 18.10 21.39 -22.65
C GLU A 69 18.80 21.02 -21.33
N GLU A 70 19.48 21.98 -20.69
CA GLU A 70 20.16 21.78 -19.41
C GLU A 70 19.16 21.53 -18.26
N LEU A 71 17.97 22.15 -18.28
CA LEU A 71 16.88 21.83 -17.33
C LEU A 71 16.51 20.34 -17.42
N TYR A 72 16.31 19.83 -18.63
CA TYR A 72 15.93 18.42 -18.83
C TYR A 72 17.04 17.45 -18.45
N GLU A 73 18.30 17.79 -18.73
CA GLU A 73 19.46 16.99 -18.31
C GLU A 73 19.57 16.90 -16.77
N GLU A 74 19.37 18.01 -16.06
CA GLU A 74 19.38 18.02 -14.59
C GLU A 74 18.18 17.28 -13.98
N LEU A 75 17.01 17.41 -14.61
CA LEU A 75 15.82 16.66 -14.24
C LEU A 75 16.06 15.14 -14.39
N GLU A 76 16.63 14.71 -15.52
CA GLU A 76 17.00 13.31 -15.79
C GLU A 76 17.92 12.78 -14.71
N GLU A 77 19.02 13.50 -14.43
CA GLU A 77 19.99 13.09 -13.42
C GLU A 77 19.33 12.97 -12.03
N THR A 78 18.43 13.90 -11.70
CA THR A 78 17.74 13.92 -10.41
C THR A 78 16.78 12.76 -10.26
N LEU A 79 15.99 12.44 -11.28
CA LEU A 79 15.05 11.31 -11.28
C LEU A 79 15.77 9.97 -11.18
N ILE A 80 16.86 9.77 -11.94
CA ILE A 80 17.67 8.55 -11.87
C ILE A 80 18.28 8.38 -10.47
N ARG A 81 18.83 9.46 -9.89
CA ARG A 81 19.41 9.42 -8.53
C ARG A 81 18.37 9.13 -7.44
N ALA A 82 17.09 9.40 -7.71
CA ALA A 82 15.98 9.15 -6.79
C ALA A 82 15.33 7.76 -6.98
N ASP A 83 15.98 6.86 -7.72
CA ASP A 83 15.53 5.51 -8.00
C ASP A 83 14.23 5.41 -8.84
N VAL A 84 13.90 6.44 -9.64
CA VAL A 84 12.78 6.39 -10.61
C VAL A 84 13.05 5.38 -11.73
N GLY A 85 14.31 5.05 -12.00
CA GLY A 85 14.70 4.13 -13.07
C GLY A 85 14.87 4.84 -14.41
N VAL A 86 15.73 4.29 -15.27
CA VAL A 86 16.12 4.94 -16.53
C VAL A 86 14.94 5.00 -17.49
N GLN A 87 14.21 3.90 -17.66
CA GLN A 87 13.10 3.83 -18.61
C GLN A 87 12.00 4.81 -18.23
N THR A 88 11.50 4.73 -17.00
CA THR A 88 10.47 5.63 -16.47
C THR A 88 10.90 7.10 -16.52
N THR A 89 12.17 7.42 -16.26
CA THR A 89 12.70 8.79 -16.39
C THR A 89 12.65 9.29 -17.84
N MET A 90 13.08 8.46 -18.79
CA MET A 90 13.09 8.84 -20.21
C MET A 90 11.66 9.04 -20.74
N ASP A 91 10.73 8.19 -20.34
CA ASP A 91 9.32 8.29 -20.72
C ASP A 91 8.72 9.59 -20.17
N LEU A 92 8.93 9.87 -18.87
CA LEU A 92 8.51 11.11 -18.23
C LEU A 92 9.05 12.37 -18.92
N ILE A 93 10.34 12.41 -19.24
CA ILE A 93 10.96 13.56 -19.90
C ILE A 93 10.44 13.74 -21.32
N SER A 94 10.23 12.65 -22.06
CA SER A 94 9.66 12.72 -23.40
C SER A 94 8.25 13.31 -23.37
N GLU A 95 7.40 12.82 -22.45
CA GLU A 95 6.03 13.30 -22.29
C GLU A 95 5.99 14.77 -21.86
N LEU A 96 6.86 15.18 -20.93
CA LEU A 96 6.97 16.58 -20.54
C LEU A 96 7.36 17.50 -21.70
N LYS A 97 8.30 17.07 -22.56
CA LYS A 97 8.71 17.85 -23.74
C LYS A 97 7.59 17.98 -24.76
N ASP A 98 6.84 16.91 -24.96
CA ASP A 98 5.68 16.91 -25.86
C ASP A 98 4.59 17.85 -25.32
N TYR A 99 4.26 17.76 -24.02
CA TYR A 99 3.27 18.62 -23.36
C TYR A 99 3.67 20.09 -23.36
N GLN A 100 4.92 20.40 -23.01
CA GLN A 100 5.47 21.75 -23.05
C GLN A 100 5.26 22.40 -24.43
N LYS A 101 5.49 21.63 -25.50
CA LYS A 101 5.36 22.11 -26.87
C LYS A 101 3.91 22.25 -27.31
N GLU A 102 3.03 21.36 -26.87
CA GLU A 102 1.60 21.39 -27.21
C GLU A 102 0.89 22.57 -26.55
N GLU A 103 1.16 22.81 -25.27
CA GLU A 103 0.54 23.88 -24.47
C GLU A 103 1.32 25.20 -24.51
N GLU A 104 2.42 25.27 -25.28
CA GLU A 104 3.28 26.46 -25.42
C GLU A 104 3.79 27.01 -24.08
N ILE A 105 4.16 26.11 -23.14
CA ILE A 105 4.65 26.49 -21.80
C ILE A 105 6.03 27.15 -21.91
N GLU A 106 6.12 28.39 -21.45
CA GLU A 106 7.36 29.17 -21.43
C GLU A 106 8.02 29.23 -20.04
N GLU A 107 7.23 29.16 -18.97
CA GLU A 107 7.69 29.34 -17.59
C GLU A 107 8.04 27.99 -16.92
N PRO A 108 9.25 27.83 -16.35
CA PRO A 108 9.64 26.59 -15.65
C PRO A 108 8.71 26.19 -14.50
N GLU A 109 8.12 27.14 -13.77
CA GLU A 109 7.20 26.87 -12.68
C GLU A 109 5.92 26.17 -13.17
N GLU A 110 5.39 26.58 -14.33
CA GLU A 110 4.23 25.93 -14.95
C GLU A 110 4.58 24.50 -15.40
N LEU A 111 5.78 24.28 -15.94
CA LEU A 111 6.26 22.93 -16.27
C LEU A 111 6.43 22.05 -15.02
N TYR A 112 6.73 22.63 -13.85
CA TYR A 112 6.84 21.90 -12.60
C TYR A 112 5.48 21.38 -12.11
N GLU A 113 4.42 22.19 -12.24
CA GLU A 113 3.05 21.76 -11.94
C GLU A 113 2.65 20.58 -12.84
N VAL A 114 2.91 20.68 -14.15
CA VAL A 114 2.67 19.58 -15.10
C VAL A 114 3.45 18.31 -14.71
N PHE A 115 4.71 18.45 -14.26
CA PHE A 115 5.47 17.30 -13.77
C PHE A 115 4.83 16.64 -12.54
N GLN A 116 4.35 17.42 -11.57
CA GLN A 116 3.66 16.88 -10.40
C GLN A 116 2.37 16.17 -10.80
N ASP A 117 1.59 16.76 -11.70
CA ASP A 117 0.38 16.16 -12.25
C ASP A 117 0.68 14.86 -12.98
N ARG A 118 1.77 14.81 -13.75
CA ARG A 118 2.14 13.58 -14.46
C ARG A 118 2.57 12.47 -13.51
N ILE A 119 3.30 12.79 -12.44
CA ILE A 119 3.62 11.82 -11.39
C ILE A 119 2.33 11.30 -10.75
N ARG A 120 1.36 12.17 -10.46
CA ARG A 120 0.05 11.78 -9.93
C ARG A 120 -0.68 10.83 -10.88
N GLU A 121 -0.71 11.13 -12.17
CA GLU A 121 -1.34 10.26 -13.19
C GLU A 121 -0.67 8.88 -13.29
N ILE A 122 0.66 8.81 -13.23
CA ILE A 122 1.36 7.51 -13.20
C ILE A 122 0.92 6.72 -11.97
N LEU A 123 0.86 7.37 -10.81
CA LEU A 123 0.49 6.76 -9.55
C LEU A 123 -0.99 6.41 -9.45
N GLN A 124 -1.84 6.98 -10.31
CA GLN A 124 -3.25 6.64 -10.37
C GLN A 124 -3.49 5.20 -10.85
N GLY A 125 -4.60 4.65 -10.38
CA GLY A 125 -5.06 3.31 -10.73
C GLY A 125 -4.59 2.24 -9.74
N GLY A 126 -5.47 1.26 -9.58
CA GLY A 126 -5.54 0.41 -8.41
C GLY A 126 -6.90 0.65 -7.81
N ASP A 127 -7.81 -0.30 -8.04
CA ASP A 127 -9.08 -0.29 -7.35
C ASP A 127 -8.81 -0.31 -5.85
N ASP A 128 -9.61 0.44 -5.10
CA ASP A 128 -9.84 0.13 -3.70
C ASP A 128 -10.21 -1.35 -3.64
N ILE A 129 -9.38 -2.18 -3.02
CA ILE A 129 -9.92 -3.39 -2.42
C ILE A 129 -9.61 -3.30 -0.95
N LEU A 130 -10.69 -3.10 -0.20
CA LEU A 130 -11.29 -4.13 0.64
C LEU A 130 -12.77 -3.76 0.85
N VAL A 131 -13.55 -3.75 -0.23
CA VAL A 131 -15.03 -3.63 -0.25
C VAL A 131 -15.65 -5.02 0.01
N PRO A 132 -16.87 -5.09 0.55
CA PRO A 132 -17.23 -6.08 1.56
C PRO A 132 -17.13 -7.50 1.02
N TRP A 133 -16.42 -8.34 1.77
CA TRP A 133 -16.27 -9.75 1.46
C TRP A 133 -17.61 -10.46 1.59
N ASP A 134 -18.03 -11.16 0.53
CA ASP A 134 -19.15 -12.10 0.58
C ASP A 134 -18.59 -13.52 0.84
N GLY A 135 -17.98 -13.69 2.01
CA GLY A 135 -17.34 -14.95 2.43
C GLY A 135 -15.85 -14.82 2.73
N LEU A 136 -15.15 -15.95 2.63
CA LEU A 136 -13.72 -16.07 2.95
C LEU A 136 -12.86 -15.50 1.83
N GLU A 137 -12.08 -14.47 2.14
CA GLU A 137 -10.95 -14.02 1.33
C GLU A 137 -9.62 -14.56 1.85
N VAL A 138 -8.68 -14.83 0.94
CA VAL A 138 -7.33 -15.27 1.27
C VAL A 138 -6.29 -14.29 0.73
N LEU A 139 -5.60 -13.61 1.64
CA LEU A 139 -4.48 -12.73 1.32
C LEU A 139 -3.15 -13.49 1.47
N MET A 140 -2.53 -13.85 0.36
CA MET A 140 -1.19 -14.43 0.33
C MET A 140 -0.13 -13.33 0.31
N VAL A 141 0.71 -13.24 1.34
CA VAL A 141 1.70 -12.16 1.47
C VAL A 141 3.09 -12.65 1.10
N VAL A 142 3.64 -12.12 0.01
CA VAL A 142 4.93 -12.52 -0.56
C VAL A 142 5.96 -11.38 -0.52
N GLY A 143 7.22 -11.70 -0.85
CA GLY A 143 8.33 -10.74 -0.81
C GLY A 143 9.57 -11.28 -0.12
N VAL A 144 10.66 -10.51 -0.12
CA VAL A 144 11.95 -10.97 0.40
C VAL A 144 12.07 -10.89 1.93
N ASN A 145 13.06 -11.57 2.50
CA ASN A 145 13.35 -11.43 3.91
C ASN A 145 13.79 -10.01 4.25
N GLY A 146 13.23 -9.47 5.34
CA GLY A 146 13.52 -8.11 5.77
C GLY A 146 12.70 -7.02 5.07
N SER A 147 11.86 -7.35 4.07
CA SER A 147 10.98 -6.36 3.41
C SER A 147 9.77 -5.94 4.23
N GLY A 148 9.60 -6.44 5.45
CA GLY A 148 8.48 -6.05 6.32
C GLY A 148 7.21 -6.91 6.19
N LYS A 149 7.24 -8.06 5.51
CA LYS A 149 6.10 -9.00 5.37
C LYS A 149 5.33 -9.27 6.68
N THR A 150 5.96 -9.93 7.64
CA THR A 150 5.31 -10.32 8.90
C THR A 150 4.80 -9.12 9.70
N THR A 151 5.49 -7.98 9.63
CA THR A 151 5.01 -6.73 10.24
C THR A 151 3.77 -6.20 9.52
N THR A 152 3.76 -6.21 8.18
CA THR A 152 2.62 -5.80 7.36
C THR A 152 1.41 -6.69 7.63
N ILE A 153 1.61 -8.02 7.70
CA ILE A 153 0.58 -8.99 8.10
C ILE A 153 -0.02 -8.63 9.45
N ALA A 154 0.80 -8.38 10.47
CA ALA A 154 0.32 -8.02 11.79
C ALA A 154 -0.50 -6.72 11.80
N LYS A 155 -0.07 -5.70 11.03
CA LYS A 155 -0.78 -4.42 10.91
C LYS A 155 -2.12 -4.59 10.20
N LEU A 156 -2.16 -5.32 9.08
CA LEU A 156 -3.39 -5.63 8.36
C LEU A 156 -4.36 -6.47 9.20
N ALA A 157 -3.87 -7.51 9.86
CA ALA A 157 -4.67 -8.37 10.73
C ALA A 157 -5.33 -7.57 11.86
N ASN A 158 -4.57 -6.67 12.51
CA ASN A 158 -5.09 -5.78 13.53
C ASN A 158 -6.14 -4.80 12.96
N ARG A 159 -5.88 -4.23 11.76
CA ARG A 159 -6.80 -3.30 11.10
C ARG A 159 -8.14 -3.97 10.78
N TYR A 160 -8.13 -5.15 10.17
CA TYR A 160 -9.35 -5.88 9.81
C TYR A 160 -10.11 -6.39 11.02
N LYS A 161 -9.40 -6.88 12.04
CA LYS A 161 -10.01 -7.24 13.31
C LYS A 161 -10.73 -6.06 13.97
N ASN A 162 -10.10 -4.87 13.97
CA ASN A 162 -10.69 -3.68 14.57
C ASN A 162 -11.88 -3.14 13.77
N LYS A 163 -12.00 -3.49 12.48
CA LYS A 163 -13.19 -3.24 11.65
C LYS A 163 -14.32 -4.24 11.89
N GLY A 164 -14.12 -5.22 12.78
CA GLY A 164 -15.13 -6.22 13.15
C GLY A 164 -15.02 -7.55 12.41
N ASN A 165 -13.99 -7.74 11.57
CA ASN A 165 -13.87 -8.93 10.74
C ASN A 165 -13.20 -10.08 11.51
N GLU A 166 -13.65 -11.30 11.28
CA GLU A 166 -13.01 -12.52 11.76
C GLU A 166 -11.75 -12.79 10.92
N VAL A 167 -10.58 -12.71 11.57
CA VAL A 167 -9.28 -12.86 10.93
C VAL A 167 -8.59 -14.14 11.40
N LEU A 168 -7.95 -14.87 10.49
CA LEU A 168 -7.10 -16.02 10.77
C LEU A 168 -5.72 -15.80 10.12
N LEU A 169 -4.65 -16.26 10.79
CA LEU A 169 -3.30 -16.22 10.24
C LEU A 169 -2.77 -17.63 9.93
N ALA A 170 -1.93 -17.75 8.89
CA ALA A 170 -1.19 -18.97 8.59
C ALA A 170 0.32 -18.72 8.56
N ALA A 171 1.07 -19.55 9.29
CA ALA A 171 2.53 -19.49 9.39
C ALA A 171 3.21 -20.27 8.26
N GLY A 172 3.19 -19.75 7.03
CA GLY A 172 3.75 -20.41 5.85
C GLY A 172 5.26 -20.20 5.62
N ASP A 173 5.97 -19.35 6.39
CA ASP A 173 7.46 -19.37 6.46
C ASP A 173 7.93 -20.54 7.35
N THR A 174 7.68 -21.76 6.88
CA THR A 174 7.91 -23.00 7.65
C THR A 174 9.38 -23.33 7.87
N PHE A 175 10.27 -22.77 7.04
CA PHE A 175 11.73 -23.00 7.10
C PHE A 175 12.44 -22.23 8.21
N ARG A 176 11.74 -21.35 8.92
CA ARG A 176 12.32 -20.52 9.97
C ARG A 176 11.49 -20.71 11.23
N ALA A 177 11.97 -21.52 12.18
CA ALA A 177 11.34 -21.61 13.49
C ALA A 177 11.08 -20.22 14.11
N GLY A 178 12.02 -19.29 13.98
CA GLY A 178 11.86 -17.93 14.47
C GLY A 178 10.79 -17.10 13.74
N ALA A 179 10.46 -17.42 12.48
CA ALA A 179 9.36 -16.76 11.76
C ALA A 179 8.00 -17.29 12.22
N ILE A 180 7.88 -18.61 12.41
CA ILE A 180 6.69 -19.24 13.02
C ILE A 180 6.43 -18.64 14.41
N GLU A 181 7.44 -18.60 15.28
CA GLU A 181 7.30 -18.03 16.62
C GLU A 181 6.94 -16.53 16.59
N GLN A 182 7.47 -15.78 15.61
CA GLN A 182 7.18 -14.36 15.44
C GLN A 182 5.70 -14.13 15.09
N ILE A 183 5.14 -14.86 14.12
CA ILE A 183 3.73 -14.70 13.75
C ILE A 183 2.79 -15.23 14.84
N GLU A 184 3.14 -16.32 15.52
CA GLU A 184 2.39 -16.82 16.69
C GLU A 184 2.39 -15.82 17.86
N THR A 185 3.48 -15.10 18.05
CA THR A 185 3.57 -14.02 19.04
C THR A 185 2.66 -12.85 18.65
N TRP A 186 2.60 -12.50 17.37
CA TRP A 186 1.65 -11.49 16.88
C TRP A 186 0.20 -11.94 17.05
N GLY A 187 -0.13 -13.18 16.67
CA GLY A 187 -1.47 -13.74 16.87
C GLY A 187 -1.90 -13.67 18.34
N ARG A 188 -1.04 -14.10 19.28
CA ARG A 188 -1.34 -13.99 20.72
C ARG A 188 -1.53 -12.55 21.20
N ARG A 189 -0.73 -11.60 20.71
CA ARG A 189 -0.84 -10.18 21.08
C ARG A 189 -2.12 -9.55 20.55
N LEU A 190 -2.52 -9.91 19.34
CA LEU A 190 -3.72 -9.40 18.68
C LEU A 190 -4.97 -10.18 19.08
N GLY A 191 -4.84 -11.34 19.74
CA GLY A 191 -5.95 -12.26 19.99
C GLY A 191 -6.53 -12.81 18.68
N ILE A 192 -5.65 -13.21 17.76
CA ILE A 192 -5.95 -13.81 16.47
C ILE A 192 -5.32 -15.20 16.44
N ASP A 193 -6.07 -16.21 16.03
CA ASP A 193 -5.58 -17.57 15.92
C ASP A 193 -4.57 -17.71 14.78
N VAL A 194 -3.60 -18.61 14.97
CA VAL A 194 -2.56 -18.89 13.98
C VAL A 194 -2.54 -20.39 13.67
N ILE A 195 -2.63 -20.73 12.39
CA ILE A 195 -2.43 -22.08 11.90
C ILE A 195 -0.95 -22.25 11.56
N SER A 196 -0.31 -23.18 12.26
CA SER A 196 1.11 -23.50 12.08
C SER A 196 1.33 -25.00 12.11
N GLN A 197 2.44 -25.44 11.51
CA GLN A 197 2.97 -26.79 11.63
C GLN A 197 4.42 -26.73 12.16
N GLN A 198 5.04 -27.90 12.33
CA GLN A 198 6.44 -28.00 12.75
C GLN A 198 7.42 -27.37 11.74
N GLU A 199 8.58 -26.94 12.22
CA GLU A 199 9.65 -26.41 11.37
C GLU A 199 10.02 -27.39 10.24
N GLY A 200 10.17 -26.85 9.03
CA GLY A 200 10.47 -27.62 7.82
C GLY A 200 9.27 -28.37 7.23
N ALA A 201 8.05 -28.13 7.73
CA ALA A 201 6.82 -28.61 7.09
C ALA A 201 6.63 -28.00 5.69
N ASP A 202 5.83 -28.67 4.87
CA ASP A 202 5.44 -28.19 3.55
C ASP A 202 4.51 -26.96 3.67
N ALA A 203 4.94 -25.79 3.21
CA ALA A 203 4.15 -24.56 3.30
C ALA A 203 2.77 -24.69 2.66
N ALA A 204 2.66 -25.46 1.56
CA ALA A 204 1.39 -25.72 0.91
C ALA A 204 0.43 -26.56 1.78
N ALA A 205 0.97 -27.42 2.68
CA ALA A 205 0.15 -28.16 3.64
C ALA A 205 -0.37 -27.24 4.75
N VAL A 206 0.45 -26.29 5.23
CA VAL A 206 -0.01 -25.26 6.19
C VAL A 206 -1.11 -24.41 5.57
N ALA A 207 -0.95 -23.97 4.32
CA ALA A 207 -1.95 -23.19 3.62
C ALA A 207 -3.27 -23.97 3.42
N TYR A 208 -3.18 -25.26 3.07
CA TYR A 208 -4.34 -26.14 2.98
C TYR A 208 -5.10 -26.21 4.32
N ASP A 209 -4.41 -26.54 5.41
CA ASP A 209 -5.02 -26.63 6.75
C ASP A 209 -5.65 -25.30 7.17
N ALA A 210 -5.01 -24.18 6.82
CA ALA A 210 -5.51 -22.85 7.13
C ALA A 210 -6.80 -22.51 6.39
N VAL A 211 -6.91 -22.84 5.10
CA VAL A 211 -8.16 -22.63 4.33
C VAL A 211 -9.28 -23.50 4.88
N GLN A 212 -9.01 -24.76 5.25
CA GLN A 212 -10.02 -25.63 5.87
C GLN A 212 -10.47 -25.09 7.22
N ALA A 213 -9.53 -24.60 8.04
CA ALA A 213 -9.84 -23.99 9.33
C ALA A 213 -10.68 -22.71 9.16
N ALA A 214 -10.31 -21.83 8.22
CA ALA A 214 -11.01 -20.59 7.93
C ALA A 214 -12.47 -20.86 7.51
N ARG A 215 -12.70 -21.82 6.62
CA ARG A 215 -14.05 -22.23 6.21
C ARG A 215 -14.88 -22.80 7.35
N SER A 216 -14.28 -23.67 8.17
CA SER A 216 -14.95 -24.29 9.31
C SER A 216 -15.35 -23.27 10.39
N ARG A 217 -14.59 -22.17 10.48
CA ARG A 217 -14.79 -21.09 11.45
C ARG A 217 -15.57 -19.91 10.91
N GLU A 218 -16.00 -19.97 9.65
CA GLU A 218 -16.68 -18.85 8.96
C GLU A 218 -15.84 -17.55 9.06
N THR A 219 -14.53 -17.69 8.90
CA THR A 219 -13.57 -16.57 8.90
C THR A 219 -13.76 -15.71 7.65
N ASP A 220 -13.70 -14.39 7.82
CA ASP A 220 -13.81 -13.44 6.72
C ASP A 220 -12.48 -13.27 5.98
N LEU A 221 -11.35 -13.21 6.71
CA LEU A 221 -10.01 -13.06 6.12
C LEU A 221 -8.99 -14.05 6.66
N LEU A 222 -8.38 -14.81 5.76
CA LEU A 222 -7.18 -15.59 6.02
C LEU A 222 -5.96 -14.87 5.45
N ILE A 223 -4.97 -14.55 6.29
CA ILE A 223 -3.68 -14.01 5.83
C ILE A 223 -2.59 -15.07 5.93
N VAL A 224 -1.95 -15.38 4.81
CA VAL A 224 -0.89 -16.40 4.71
C VAL A 224 0.49 -15.75 4.60
N ASP A 225 1.32 -15.91 5.64
CA ASP A 225 2.74 -15.52 5.59
C ASP A 225 3.52 -16.55 4.75
N THR A 226 4.54 -16.11 4.02
CA THR A 226 5.34 -16.99 3.16
C THR A 226 6.84 -16.80 3.38
N ALA A 227 7.63 -17.79 2.98
CA ALA A 227 9.08 -17.65 2.94
C ALA A 227 9.52 -16.51 2.01
N GLY A 228 10.65 -15.87 2.33
CA GLY A 228 11.22 -14.76 1.54
C GLY A 228 12.69 -14.93 1.15
N ARG A 229 13.18 -16.17 1.09
CA ARG A 229 14.61 -16.50 0.86
C ARG A 229 14.99 -16.40 -0.62
N LEU A 230 15.07 -15.18 -1.16
CA LEU A 230 15.32 -14.96 -2.58
C LEU A 230 16.68 -15.50 -3.07
N HIS A 231 17.68 -15.74 -2.21
CA HIS A 231 18.96 -16.33 -2.64
C HIS A 231 18.82 -17.76 -3.21
N THR A 232 17.68 -18.42 -3.02
CA THR A 232 17.32 -19.72 -3.62
C THR A 232 16.21 -19.59 -4.66
N GLN A 233 16.24 -18.52 -5.48
CA GLN A 233 15.17 -18.05 -6.39
C GLN A 233 14.26 -19.15 -6.96
N LYS A 234 14.83 -20.15 -7.65
CA LYS A 234 14.03 -21.20 -8.31
C LYS A 234 13.20 -22.05 -7.35
N ASN A 235 13.78 -22.42 -6.20
CA ASN A 235 13.08 -23.27 -5.24
C ASN A 235 11.99 -22.48 -4.51
N LEU A 236 12.27 -21.20 -4.20
CA LEU A 236 11.29 -20.33 -3.55
C LEU A 236 10.07 -20.10 -4.45
N MET A 237 10.28 -19.73 -5.72
CA MET A 237 9.16 -19.45 -6.64
C MET A 237 8.28 -20.67 -6.86
N GLN A 238 8.86 -21.86 -7.03
CA GLN A 238 8.09 -23.11 -7.13
C GLN A 238 7.28 -23.43 -5.87
N GLU A 239 7.81 -23.09 -4.70
CA GLU A 239 7.09 -23.24 -3.43
C GLU A 239 5.91 -22.28 -3.34
N LEU A 240 6.09 -21.02 -3.71
CA LEU A 240 5.03 -20.01 -3.72
C LEU A 240 3.94 -20.34 -4.76
N GLU A 241 4.32 -20.73 -5.97
CA GLU A 241 3.40 -21.25 -7.00
C GLU A 241 2.54 -22.41 -6.46
N LYS A 242 3.17 -23.32 -5.69
CA LYS A 242 2.47 -24.46 -5.10
C LYS A 242 1.50 -24.00 -4.00
N VAL A 243 1.90 -23.06 -3.15
CA VAL A 243 1.05 -22.48 -2.11
C VAL A 243 -0.16 -21.80 -2.75
N ARG A 244 0.04 -20.88 -3.70
CA ARG A 244 -1.05 -20.19 -4.41
C ARG A 244 -2.02 -21.18 -5.05
N ARG A 245 -1.51 -22.18 -5.79
CA ARG A 245 -2.34 -23.20 -6.44
C ARG A 245 -3.17 -24.01 -5.45
N VAL A 246 -2.62 -24.31 -4.27
CA VAL A 246 -3.38 -25.01 -3.23
C VAL A 246 -4.46 -24.10 -2.65
N ILE A 247 -4.12 -22.84 -2.35
CA ILE A 247 -5.11 -21.87 -1.86
C ILE A 247 -6.23 -21.69 -2.89
N GLY A 248 -5.94 -21.37 -4.14
CA GLY A 248 -6.94 -21.13 -5.18
C GLY A 248 -7.84 -22.35 -5.44
N ARG A 249 -7.28 -23.56 -5.43
CA ARG A 249 -8.08 -24.79 -5.53
C ARG A 249 -9.02 -24.98 -4.34
N GLU A 250 -8.57 -24.68 -3.13
CA GLU A 250 -9.37 -24.90 -1.93
C GLU A 250 -10.36 -23.77 -1.69
N ALA A 251 -9.98 -22.50 -1.86
CA ALA A 251 -10.76 -21.30 -1.53
C ALA A 251 -11.60 -20.76 -2.71
N GLY A 252 -11.21 -21.04 -3.96
CA GLY A 252 -11.69 -20.35 -5.17
C GLY A 252 -10.64 -19.34 -5.62
N GLU A 253 -10.25 -19.35 -6.90
CA GLU A 253 -9.19 -18.47 -7.43
C GLU A 253 -9.58 -16.98 -7.33
N GLU A 254 -10.89 -16.70 -7.43
CA GLU A 254 -11.47 -15.38 -7.29
C GLU A 254 -11.37 -14.78 -5.88
N ASN A 255 -11.11 -15.62 -4.86
CA ASN A 255 -11.02 -15.22 -3.45
C ASN A 255 -9.56 -15.20 -2.97
N VAL A 256 -8.59 -15.19 -3.88
CA VAL A 256 -7.16 -15.17 -3.56
C VAL A 256 -6.55 -13.89 -4.09
N GLU A 257 -5.99 -13.11 -3.19
CA GLU A 257 -5.18 -11.95 -3.53
C GLU A 257 -3.72 -12.16 -3.09
N VAL A 258 -2.80 -11.80 -3.96
CA VAL A 258 -1.36 -11.83 -3.70
C VAL A 258 -0.85 -10.42 -3.47
N LEU A 259 -0.44 -10.14 -2.23
CA LEU A 259 0.17 -8.88 -1.85
C LEU A 259 1.70 -9.04 -1.76
N LEU A 260 2.41 -8.34 -2.63
CA LEU A 260 3.86 -8.28 -2.62
C LEU A 260 4.36 -7.15 -1.72
N VAL A 261 5.16 -7.50 -0.70
CA VAL A 261 5.76 -6.51 0.20
C VAL A 261 7.20 -6.21 -0.22
N LEU A 262 7.45 -4.95 -0.59
CA LEU A 262 8.76 -4.44 -1.00
C LEU A 262 9.33 -3.46 0.02
N ASP A 263 10.66 -3.38 0.05
CA ASP A 263 11.41 -2.42 0.86
C ASP A 263 11.79 -1.21 -0.01
N ALA A 264 11.22 -0.05 0.30
CA ALA A 264 11.48 1.17 -0.45
C ALA A 264 12.95 1.62 -0.36
N THR A 265 13.73 1.16 0.62
CA THR A 265 15.15 1.51 0.74
C THR A 265 16.04 0.71 -0.22
N THR A 266 15.49 -0.25 -0.96
CA THR A 266 16.28 -1.13 -1.84
C THR A 266 16.36 -0.65 -3.29
N GLY A 267 15.66 0.45 -3.63
CA GLY A 267 15.69 1.08 -4.95
C GLY A 267 15.37 0.09 -6.07
N GLN A 268 16.12 0.15 -7.16
CA GLN A 268 15.92 -0.70 -8.35
C GLN A 268 15.98 -2.22 -8.10
N ASN A 269 16.54 -2.67 -6.98
CA ASN A 269 16.44 -4.09 -6.61
C ASN A 269 15.01 -4.51 -6.28
N ALA A 270 14.14 -3.59 -5.84
CA ALA A 270 12.74 -3.87 -5.59
C ALA A 270 11.97 -4.16 -6.89
N LEU A 271 12.25 -3.44 -7.98
CA LEU A 271 11.63 -3.71 -9.30
C LEU A 271 11.96 -5.12 -9.79
N HIS A 272 13.24 -5.47 -9.85
CA HIS A 272 13.67 -6.80 -10.29
C HIS A 272 13.15 -7.94 -9.40
N GLN A 273 12.86 -7.64 -8.13
CA GLN A 273 12.20 -8.59 -7.24
C GLN A 273 10.73 -8.74 -7.61
N ALA A 274 10.04 -7.61 -7.82
CA ALA A 274 8.63 -7.59 -8.13
C ALA A 274 8.31 -8.32 -9.42
N GLU A 275 9.07 -8.10 -10.50
CA GLU A 275 8.94 -8.86 -11.75
C GLU A 275 8.98 -10.37 -11.51
N LYS A 276 9.93 -10.85 -10.69
CA LYS A 276 10.09 -12.30 -10.42
C LYS A 276 8.98 -12.88 -9.57
N PHE A 277 8.43 -12.12 -8.64
CA PHE A 277 7.29 -12.56 -7.84
C PHE A 277 6.03 -12.57 -8.69
N ASP A 278 5.83 -11.53 -9.50
CA ASP A 278 4.70 -11.43 -10.42
C ASP A 278 4.69 -12.59 -11.43
N GLU A 279 5.82 -12.87 -12.08
CA GLU A 279 5.99 -14.03 -12.97
C GLU A 279 5.65 -15.39 -12.31
N ALA A 280 5.83 -15.50 -10.99
CA ALA A 280 5.65 -16.75 -10.26
C ALA A 280 4.25 -16.91 -9.67
N VAL A 281 3.66 -15.85 -9.16
CA VAL A 281 2.41 -15.92 -8.40
C VAL A 281 1.32 -14.98 -8.85
N ASP A 282 1.48 -14.24 -9.96
CA ASP A 282 0.56 -13.20 -10.44
C ASP A 282 0.18 -12.23 -9.30
N VAL A 283 0.99 -11.19 -9.10
CA VAL A 283 0.81 -10.27 -7.97
C VAL A 283 -0.39 -9.36 -8.22
N ASP A 284 -1.30 -9.24 -7.26
CA ASP A 284 -2.50 -8.40 -7.38
C ASP A 284 -2.31 -6.99 -6.80
N GLY A 285 -1.26 -6.79 -6.01
CA GLY A 285 -0.95 -5.49 -5.44
C GLY A 285 0.35 -5.44 -4.66
N ILE A 286 0.80 -4.22 -4.38
CA ILE A 286 2.07 -3.95 -3.72
C ILE A 286 1.85 -3.21 -2.40
N ALA A 287 2.59 -3.64 -1.37
CA ALA A 287 2.82 -2.88 -0.16
C ALA A 287 4.27 -2.38 -0.13
N LEU A 288 4.46 -1.07 -0.21
CA LEU A 288 5.78 -0.45 -0.10
C LEU A 288 6.06 -0.07 1.35
N THR A 289 7.10 -0.62 1.97
CA THR A 289 7.43 -0.36 3.37
C THR A 289 8.71 0.46 3.52
N LYS A 290 8.92 1.00 4.72
CA LYS A 290 10.14 1.74 5.12
C LYS A 290 10.37 3.01 4.31
N LEU A 291 9.30 3.69 3.91
CA LEU A 291 9.39 4.98 3.23
C LEU A 291 10.03 6.05 4.13
N ASP A 292 9.88 5.92 5.46
CA ASP A 292 10.58 6.71 6.49
C ASP A 292 12.10 6.47 6.55
N GLY A 293 12.56 5.34 5.99
CA GLY A 293 13.94 4.95 5.94
C GLY A 293 14.74 5.63 4.84
N THR A 294 14.10 6.01 3.73
CA THR A 294 14.76 6.37 2.47
C THR A 294 14.68 7.87 2.15
N ALA A 295 15.67 8.36 1.38
CA ALA A 295 15.63 9.68 0.76
C ALA A 295 15.25 9.62 -0.73
N SER A 296 14.99 8.41 -1.23
CA SER A 296 14.54 8.13 -2.60
C SER A 296 13.04 7.84 -2.58
N GLY A 297 12.23 8.74 -3.12
CA GLY A 297 10.78 8.54 -3.31
C GLY A 297 10.41 7.96 -4.68
N GLY A 298 11.36 7.93 -5.62
CA GLY A 298 11.10 7.59 -7.02
C GLY A 298 10.73 6.13 -7.26
N ILE A 299 11.05 5.24 -6.32
CA ILE A 299 10.74 3.81 -6.44
C ILE A 299 9.24 3.53 -6.58
N VAL A 300 8.39 4.36 -5.97
CA VAL A 300 6.92 4.27 -6.06
C VAL A 300 6.47 4.44 -7.51
N VAL A 301 7.04 5.45 -8.20
CA VAL A 301 6.76 5.78 -9.59
C VAL A 301 7.27 4.67 -10.52
N ALA A 302 8.51 4.22 -10.28
CA ALA A 302 9.15 3.16 -11.07
C ALA A 302 8.35 1.85 -11.05
N VAL A 303 7.95 1.41 -9.84
CA VAL A 303 7.18 0.18 -9.65
C VAL A 303 5.84 0.26 -10.39
N ARG A 304 5.17 1.41 -10.31
CA ARG A 304 3.86 1.58 -10.95
C ARG A 304 3.96 1.63 -12.47
N ASN A 305 4.90 2.40 -12.99
CA ASN A 305 5.08 2.58 -14.43
C ASN A 305 5.57 1.31 -15.14
N GLU A 306 6.54 0.60 -14.57
CA GLU A 306 7.17 -0.54 -15.25
C GLU A 306 6.37 -1.83 -15.10
N LEU A 307 5.66 -2.02 -13.97
CA LEU A 307 4.96 -3.28 -13.69
C LEU A 307 3.44 -3.18 -13.89
N GLY A 308 2.87 -1.96 -13.91
CA GLY A 308 1.43 -1.76 -13.98
C GLY A 308 0.66 -2.28 -12.75
N LEU A 309 1.38 -2.74 -11.72
CA LEU A 309 0.80 -3.27 -10.48
C LEU A 309 0.29 -2.14 -9.59
N PRO A 310 -0.87 -2.28 -8.95
CA PRO A 310 -1.40 -1.24 -8.08
C PRO A 310 -0.65 -1.24 -6.74
N ILE A 311 -0.30 -0.05 -6.27
CA ILE A 311 0.23 0.12 -4.92
C ILE A 311 -0.98 0.24 -4.01
N ARG A 312 -1.15 -0.72 -3.09
CA ARG A 312 -2.30 -0.77 -2.19
C ARG A 312 -1.99 -0.19 -0.82
N PHE A 313 -0.76 -0.38 -0.35
CA PHE A 313 -0.35 0.07 0.97
C PHE A 313 1.02 0.73 0.97
N ILE A 314 1.17 1.71 1.86
CA ILE A 314 2.44 2.34 2.18
C ILE A 314 2.74 2.28 3.67
N GLY A 315 3.96 1.88 3.98
CA GLY A 315 4.50 1.79 5.34
C GLY A 315 5.46 2.94 5.60
N VAL A 316 5.04 3.88 6.45
CA VAL A 316 5.76 5.12 6.79
C VAL A 316 6.31 5.12 8.22
N GLY A 317 6.43 3.94 8.83
CA GLY A 317 6.93 3.76 10.19
C GLY A 317 6.61 2.39 10.80
N GLU A 318 6.91 2.24 12.08
CA GLU A 318 6.83 0.96 12.82
C GLU A 318 5.50 0.75 13.55
N GLN A 319 4.75 1.80 13.84
CA GLN A 319 3.48 1.71 14.58
C GLN A 319 2.39 1.07 13.72
N ALA A 320 1.35 0.54 14.38
CA ALA A 320 0.23 -0.10 13.68
C ALA A 320 -0.45 0.84 12.68
N ALA A 321 -0.63 2.11 13.05
CA ALA A 321 -1.21 3.16 12.20
C ALA A 321 -0.30 3.64 11.07
N ASP A 322 0.97 3.23 11.05
CA ASP A 322 1.94 3.68 10.04
C ASP A 322 1.86 2.83 8.75
N LEU A 323 0.93 1.88 8.65
CA LEU A 323 0.56 1.23 7.39
C LEU A 323 -0.77 1.83 6.91
N GLN A 324 -0.72 2.58 5.83
CA GLN A 324 -1.85 3.32 5.29
C GLN A 324 -2.26 2.75 3.93
N ASN A 325 -3.49 2.99 3.51
CA ASN A 325 -3.86 2.81 2.11
C ASN A 325 -3.01 3.77 1.27
N PHE A 326 -2.66 3.37 0.06
CA PHE A 326 -2.01 4.27 -0.86
C PHE A 326 -3.06 5.15 -1.53
N ASP A 327 -2.96 6.45 -1.29
CA ASP A 327 -3.72 7.46 -2.00
C ASP A 327 -2.74 8.29 -2.85
N PRO A 328 -2.84 8.24 -4.20
CA PRO A 328 -1.93 8.95 -5.09
C PRO A 328 -1.91 10.46 -4.82
N ASP A 329 -3.06 11.06 -4.52
CA ASP A 329 -3.20 12.50 -4.34
C ASP A 329 -2.50 12.96 -3.06
N SER A 330 -2.83 12.34 -1.93
CA SER A 330 -2.19 12.56 -0.63
C SER A 330 -0.69 12.27 -0.68
N PHE A 331 -0.27 11.24 -1.43
CA PHE A 331 1.15 10.90 -1.57
C PHE A 331 1.92 11.98 -2.33
N VAL A 332 1.41 12.42 -3.47
CA VAL A 332 2.02 13.48 -4.28
C VAL A 332 1.99 14.80 -3.51
N GLU A 333 0.87 15.16 -2.89
CA GLU A 333 0.78 16.35 -2.05
C GLU A 333 1.80 16.30 -0.91
N ALA A 334 1.83 15.22 -0.13
CA ALA A 334 2.78 15.08 0.96
C ALA A 334 4.24 15.11 0.48
N LEU A 335 4.54 14.57 -0.71
CA LEU A 335 5.87 14.59 -1.30
C LEU A 335 6.27 16.00 -1.75
N PHE A 336 5.40 16.74 -2.46
CA PHE A 336 5.75 18.03 -3.04
C PHE A 336 5.43 19.25 -2.18
N THR A 337 4.74 19.09 -1.05
CA THR A 337 4.51 20.18 -0.10
C THR A 337 5.84 20.77 0.37
N GLU A 338 5.99 22.10 0.31
CA GLU A 338 7.15 22.82 0.85
C GLU A 338 7.15 22.80 2.41
N GLU A 339 8.33 22.87 3.05
CA GLU A 339 8.38 23.16 4.50
C GLU A 339 8.24 24.68 4.71
N ASP A 340 7.34 25.10 5.61
CA ASP A 340 7.32 26.47 6.15
C ASP A 340 8.65 26.84 6.85
#